data_AF-A0A432SM02-F1
#
_entry.id   AF-A0A432SM02-F1
#
_cell.length_a   1.000
_cell.length_b   1.000
_cell.length_c   1.000
_cell.angle_alpha   90.00
_cell.angle_beta   90.00
_cell.angle_gamma   90.00
#
_symmetry.space_group_name_H-M   'P 1'
#
loop_
_entity.id
_entity.type
_entity.pdbx_description
1 polymer ?
#
loop_
_entity_poly.entity_id
_entity_poly.type
_entity_poly.pdbx_seq_one_letter_code
_entity_poly.pdbx_strand_id
1 'polypeptide(L)'
;MKVIIFALLTLLSIHLYADAKAGKAVYKNNCSICHTINGGRALGPDFNLVAYTRHKEEIAAYAKDPYAHYKAFGYSANAMPTLPLTDKEFHDVADFISSLQPFKKWMIKKSPKKKKNTKAQSKTK
;
A
#
# COMPACT_ATOMS: atom_id res chain seq x y z
N MET A 1 41.28 10.46 -7.31
CA MET A 1 40.44 9.23 -7.42
C MET A 1 39.44 9.09 -6.27
N LYS A 2 39.86 9.12 -4.99
CA LYS A 2 38.94 8.97 -3.83
C LYS A 2 37.78 9.99 -3.80
N VAL A 3 38.05 11.26 -4.12
CA VAL A 3 37.02 12.33 -4.16
C VAL A 3 35.98 12.10 -5.27
N ILE A 4 36.41 11.59 -6.43
CA ILE A 4 35.52 11.29 -7.56
C ILE A 4 34.62 10.09 -7.25
N ILE A 5 35.15 9.09 -6.53
CA ILE A 5 34.37 7.92 -6.07
C ILE A 5 33.30 8.35 -5.05
N PHE A 6 33.64 9.21 -4.09
CA PHE A 6 32.67 9.74 -3.13
C PHE A 6 31.59 10.61 -3.80
N ALA A 7 31.95 11.41 -4.81
CA ALA A 7 30.98 12.22 -5.56
C ALA A 7 30.02 11.37 -6.41
N LEU A 8 30.50 10.27 -7.01
CA LEU A 8 29.64 9.37 -7.79
C LEU A 8 28.64 8.60 -6.89
N LEU A 9 29.07 8.20 -5.70
CA LEU A 9 28.22 7.51 -4.71
C LEU A 9 27.10 8.40 -4.16
N THR A 10 27.36 9.70 -3.96
CA THR A 10 26.32 10.63 -3.50
C THR A 10 25.32 10.95 -4.60
N LEU A 11 25.75 11.04 -5.87
CA LEU A 11 24.88 11.29 -7.02
C LEU A 11 23.93 10.13 -7.35
N LEU A 12 24.33 8.88 -7.11
CA LEU A 12 23.48 7.71 -7.34
C LEU A 12 22.32 7.62 -6.32
N SER A 13 22.57 8.07 -5.09
CA SER A 13 21.59 8.01 -3.99
C SER A 13 20.37 8.92 -4.20
N ILE A 14 20.50 9.98 -5.00
CA ILE A 14 19.45 10.98 -5.21
C ILE A 14 18.36 10.49 -6.18
N HIS A 15 18.64 9.48 -7.01
CA HIS A 15 17.70 9.00 -8.05
C HIS A 15 16.76 7.89 -7.55
N LEU A 16 16.98 7.38 -6.34
CA LEU A 16 16.21 6.26 -5.79
C LEU A 16 15.07 6.69 -4.87
N TYR A 17 14.85 8.00 -4.70
CA TYR A 17 13.74 8.50 -3.92
C TYR A 17 12.46 8.51 -4.75
N ALA A 18 11.46 7.78 -4.26
CA ALA A 18 10.11 7.85 -4.79
C ALA A 18 9.52 9.26 -4.55
N ASP A 19 8.84 9.80 -5.56
CA ASP A 19 8.29 11.16 -5.55
C ASP A 19 6.76 11.11 -5.55
N ALA A 20 6.14 11.49 -4.42
CA ALA A 20 4.69 11.49 -4.27
C ALA A 20 3.96 12.43 -5.27
N LYS A 21 4.62 13.50 -5.75
CA LYS A 21 4.07 14.39 -6.78
C LYS A 21 4.03 13.67 -8.14
N ALA A 22 5.10 12.98 -8.50
CA ALA A 22 5.15 12.12 -9.68
C ALA A 22 4.11 10.99 -9.57
N GLY A 23 4.01 10.36 -8.40
CA GLY A 23 3.02 9.32 -8.10
C GLY A 23 1.58 9.76 -8.28
N LYS A 24 1.25 11.00 -7.93
CA LYS A 24 -0.08 11.58 -8.18
C LYS A 24 -0.42 11.64 -9.67
N ALA A 25 0.55 11.90 -10.54
CA ALA A 25 0.35 11.90 -11.98
C ALA A 25 0.13 10.47 -12.50
N VAL A 26 0.93 9.50 -12.04
CA VAL A 26 0.74 8.08 -12.36
C VAL A 26 -0.65 7.59 -11.96
N TYR A 27 -1.11 7.93 -10.74
CA TYR A 27 -2.45 7.61 -10.26
C TYR A 27 -3.55 8.13 -11.19
N LYS A 28 -3.48 9.42 -11.56
CA LYS A 28 -4.50 10.06 -12.42
C LYS A 28 -4.58 9.45 -13.82
N ASN A 29 -3.44 9.02 -14.36
CA ASN A 29 -3.40 8.54 -15.74
C ASN A 29 -3.72 7.05 -15.85
N ASN A 30 -3.44 6.26 -14.81
CA ASN A 30 -3.46 4.80 -14.91
C ASN A 30 -4.42 4.12 -13.92
N CYS A 31 -4.68 4.73 -12.76
CA CYS A 31 -5.36 4.04 -11.65
C CYS A 31 -6.77 4.60 -11.39
N SER A 32 -6.99 5.91 -11.60
CA SER A 32 -8.22 6.59 -11.22
C SER A 32 -9.46 6.19 -12.03
N ILE A 33 -9.28 5.49 -13.15
CA ILE A 33 -10.39 4.93 -13.93
C ILE A 33 -11.08 3.77 -13.19
N CYS A 34 -10.34 3.02 -12.37
CA CYS A 34 -10.85 1.87 -11.63
C CYS A 34 -10.89 2.08 -10.11
N HIS A 35 -10.10 3.00 -9.58
CA HIS A 35 -9.96 3.25 -8.15
C HIS A 35 -10.30 4.70 -7.79
N THR A 36 -10.89 4.88 -6.60
CA THR A 36 -11.17 6.20 -6.02
C THR A 36 -10.21 6.53 -4.87
N ILE A 37 -10.13 7.82 -4.53
CA ILE A 37 -9.37 8.34 -3.36
C ILE A 37 -10.23 9.21 -2.44
N ASN A 38 -11.55 9.25 -2.64
CA ASN A 38 -12.48 10.11 -1.88
C ASN A 38 -13.59 9.28 -1.21
N GLY A 39 -13.39 7.97 -1.08
CA GLY A 39 -14.46 7.05 -0.71
C GLY A 39 -15.40 6.78 -1.89
N GLY A 40 -16.13 5.67 -1.79
CA GLY A 40 -17.10 5.25 -2.79
C GLY A 40 -16.89 3.84 -3.29
N ARG A 41 -17.73 3.44 -4.25
CA ARG A 41 -17.66 2.14 -4.94
C ARG A 41 -17.05 2.38 -6.31
N ALA A 42 -16.00 1.62 -6.62
CA ALA A 42 -15.39 1.58 -7.93
C ALA A 42 -15.11 0.11 -8.30
N LEU A 43 -14.45 -0.14 -9.44
CA LEU A 43 -14.08 -1.49 -9.84
C LEU A 43 -13.07 -2.10 -8.85
N GLY A 44 -12.10 -1.29 -8.43
CA GLY A 44 -11.11 -1.63 -7.42
C GLY A 44 -11.42 -1.00 -6.05
N PRO A 45 -10.73 -1.45 -4.97
CA PRO A 45 -10.87 -0.85 -3.64
C PRO A 45 -10.45 0.63 -3.62
N ASP A 46 -11.12 1.42 -2.79
CA ASP A 46 -10.73 2.82 -2.55
C ASP A 46 -9.32 2.88 -1.93
N PHE A 47 -8.48 3.78 -2.47
CA PHE A 47 -7.10 3.88 -2.06
C PHE A 47 -6.89 4.51 -0.67
N ASN A 48 -7.85 5.21 -0.07
CA ASN A 48 -7.73 5.52 1.37
C ASN A 48 -7.75 4.24 2.21
N LEU A 49 -8.59 3.28 1.85
CA LEU A 49 -8.65 2.01 2.58
C LEU A 49 -7.36 1.20 2.35
N VAL A 50 -6.86 1.17 1.12
CA VAL A 50 -5.57 0.54 0.81
C VAL A 50 -4.45 1.23 1.60
N ALA A 51 -4.37 2.56 1.56
CA ALA A 51 -3.38 3.35 2.29
C ALA A 51 -3.44 3.13 3.80
N TYR A 52 -4.63 2.95 4.37
CA TYR A 52 -4.81 2.67 5.80
C TYR A 52 -4.37 1.26 6.18
N THR A 53 -4.57 0.27 5.30
CA THR A 53 -4.45 -1.15 5.65
C THR A 53 -3.18 -1.83 5.18
N ARG A 54 -2.48 -1.29 4.17
CA ARG A 54 -1.32 -1.91 3.53
C ARG A 54 -0.04 -1.11 3.73
N HIS A 55 1.08 -1.82 3.70
CA HIS A 55 2.40 -1.23 3.59
C HIS A 55 2.68 -0.77 2.16
N LYS A 56 3.59 0.20 2.03
CA LYS A 56 3.93 0.85 0.76
C LYS A 56 4.51 -0.14 -0.25
N GLU A 57 5.34 -1.04 0.25
CA GLU A 57 6.01 -2.09 -0.51
C GLU A 57 5.00 -3.12 -1.03
N GLU A 58 3.98 -3.45 -0.23
CA GLU A 58 2.88 -4.32 -0.65
C GLU A 58 2.07 -3.69 -1.80
N ILE A 59 1.83 -2.38 -1.74
CA ILE A 59 1.11 -1.64 -2.77
C ILE A 59 1.89 -1.67 -4.09
N ALA A 60 3.20 -1.39 -4.05
CA ALA A 60 4.06 -1.42 -5.24
C ALA A 60 4.13 -2.83 -5.85
N ALA A 61 4.36 -3.85 -5.02
CA ALA A 61 4.45 -5.24 -5.48
C ALA A 61 3.15 -5.71 -6.14
N TYR A 62 1.99 -5.45 -5.52
CA TYR A 62 0.70 -5.81 -6.10
C TYR A 62 0.43 -5.08 -7.42
N ALA A 63 0.68 -3.76 -7.46
CA ALA A 63 0.43 -2.97 -8.66
C ALA A 63 1.31 -3.42 -9.84
N LYS A 64 2.55 -3.85 -9.56
CA LYS A 64 3.49 -4.37 -10.54
C LYS A 64 3.09 -5.73 -11.11
N ASP A 65 2.66 -6.65 -10.25
CA ASP A 65 2.24 -8.00 -10.68
C ASP A 65 0.96 -8.47 -9.97
N PRO A 66 -0.21 -7.97 -10.39
CA PRO A 66 -1.48 -8.32 -9.75
C PRO A 66 -1.83 -9.81 -9.94
N TYR A 67 -1.39 -10.44 -11.02
CA TYR A 67 -1.66 -11.85 -11.30
C TYR A 67 -0.87 -12.80 -10.39
N ALA A 68 0.36 -12.46 -10.02
CA ALA A 68 1.12 -13.23 -9.04
C ALA A 68 0.60 -13.02 -7.60
N HIS A 69 0.11 -11.82 -7.27
CA HIS A 69 -0.15 -11.43 -5.89
C HIS A 69 -1.61 -11.50 -5.44
N TYR A 70 -2.62 -11.56 -6.32
CA TYR A 70 -4.04 -11.45 -5.93
C TYR A 70 -4.48 -12.42 -4.82
N LYS A 71 -4.05 -13.69 -4.86
CA LYS A 71 -4.38 -14.69 -3.84
C LYS A 71 -3.78 -14.35 -2.48
N ALA A 72 -2.51 -13.93 -2.45
CA ALA A 72 -1.81 -13.54 -1.22
C ALA A 72 -2.49 -12.34 -0.54
N PHE A 73 -3.19 -11.51 -1.31
CA PHE A 73 -3.92 -10.34 -0.82
C PHE A 73 -5.37 -10.65 -0.45
N GLY A 74 -5.81 -11.91 -0.60
CA GLY A 74 -7.13 -12.40 -0.19
C GLY A 74 -8.20 -12.36 -1.28
N TYR A 75 -7.83 -12.15 -2.54
CA TYR A 75 -8.76 -12.16 -3.65
C TYR A 75 -8.89 -13.57 -4.26
N SER A 76 -10.11 -13.97 -4.61
CA SER A 76 -10.39 -15.24 -5.29
C SER A 76 -10.12 -15.19 -6.79
N ALA A 77 -10.15 -13.99 -7.39
CA ALA A 77 -9.83 -13.73 -8.79
C ALA A 77 -9.17 -12.37 -8.94
N ASN A 78 -8.40 -12.18 -10.02
CA ASN A 78 -7.77 -10.90 -10.37
C ASN A 78 -8.52 -10.25 -11.54
N ALA A 79 -8.87 -8.97 -11.39
CA ALA A 79 -9.39 -8.13 -12.46
C ALA A 79 -8.47 -6.94 -12.80
N MET A 80 -7.40 -6.73 -12.01
CA MET A 80 -6.44 -5.66 -12.25
C MET A 80 -5.46 -6.09 -13.35
N PRO A 81 -5.38 -5.38 -14.49
CA PRO A 81 -4.47 -5.73 -15.56
C PRO A 81 -3.03 -5.40 -15.19
N THR A 82 -2.08 -6.02 -15.89
CA THR A 82 -0.67 -5.58 -15.86
C THR A 82 -0.57 -4.22 -16.56
N LEU A 83 0.06 -3.26 -15.90
CA LEU A 83 0.23 -1.91 -16.44
C LEU A 83 1.64 -1.76 -17.04
N PRO A 84 1.80 -1.08 -18.19
CA PRO A 84 3.09 -0.85 -18.82
C PRO A 84 3.84 0.31 -18.14
N LEU A 85 4.05 0.19 -16.83
CA LEU A 85 4.75 1.18 -16.01
C LEU A 85 6.15 0.68 -15.66
N THR A 86 7.05 1.63 -15.43
CA THR A 86 8.39 1.36 -14.92
C THR A 86 8.35 1.05 -13.42
N ASP A 87 9.40 0.38 -12.91
CA ASP A 87 9.57 0.13 -11.48
C ASP A 87 9.55 1.41 -10.65
N LYS A 88 10.09 2.50 -11.19
CA LYS A 88 10.05 3.81 -10.53
C LYS A 88 8.61 4.32 -10.41
N GLU A 89 7.81 4.22 -11.46
CA GLU A 89 6.42 4.68 -11.43
C GLU A 89 5.55 3.87 -10.46
N PHE A 90 5.80 2.55 -10.32
CA PHE A 90 5.15 1.74 -9.31
C PHE A 90 5.50 2.18 -7.88
N HIS A 91 6.77 2.53 -7.62
CA HIS A 91 7.16 3.07 -6.33
C HIS A 91 6.59 4.48 -6.09
N ASP A 92 6.67 5.37 -7.08
CA ASP A 92 6.13 6.72 -7.00
C ASP A 92 4.62 6.70 -6.69
N VAL A 93 3.85 5.86 -7.39
CA VAL A 93 2.40 5.75 -7.13
C VAL A 93 2.09 5.09 -5.79
N ALA A 94 2.90 4.12 -5.35
CA ALA A 94 2.74 3.51 -4.03
C ALA A 94 3.02 4.52 -2.90
N ASP A 95 4.03 5.39 -3.06
CA ASP A 95 4.32 6.50 -2.15
C ASP A 95 3.16 7.48 -2.10
N PHE A 96 2.62 7.86 -3.26
CA PHE A 96 1.42 8.70 -3.32
C PHE A 96 0.23 8.05 -2.61
N ILE A 97 -0.11 6.79 -2.93
CA ILE A 97 -1.23 6.07 -2.30
C ILE A 97 -1.02 5.99 -0.78
N SER A 98 0.16 5.58 -0.32
CA SER A 98 0.46 5.51 1.11
C SER A 98 0.33 6.88 1.78
N SER A 99 0.68 7.97 1.12
CA SER A 99 0.55 9.33 1.68
C SER A 99 -0.89 9.76 1.96
N LEU A 100 -1.90 9.11 1.37
CA LEU A 100 -3.32 9.47 1.53
C LEU A 100 -3.83 9.32 2.96
N GLN A 101 -3.21 8.44 3.76
CA GLN A 101 -3.59 8.21 5.15
C GLN A 101 -2.35 8.29 6.05
N PRO A 102 -2.26 9.26 6.97
CA PRO A 102 -1.12 9.41 7.87
C PRO A 102 -1.10 8.32 8.96
N PHE A 103 -2.28 7.91 9.43
CA PHE A 103 -2.43 6.85 10.42
C PHE A 103 -2.70 5.52 9.73
N LYS A 104 -1.99 4.46 10.15
CA LYS A 104 -2.10 3.12 9.56
C LYS A 104 -2.66 2.14 10.56
N LYS A 105 -3.35 1.11 10.07
CA LYS A 105 -3.93 0.04 10.90
C LYS A 105 -2.88 -0.63 11.79
N TRP A 106 -1.67 -0.84 11.28
CA TRP A 106 -0.57 -1.48 12.01
C TRP A 106 0.06 -0.57 13.09
N MET A 107 -0.20 0.74 13.07
CA MET A 107 0.26 1.67 14.12
C MET A 107 -0.59 1.58 15.40
N ILE A 108 -1.78 1.01 15.33
CA ILE A 108 -2.69 0.90 16.46
C ILE A 108 -2.23 -0.25 17.36
N LYS A 109 -1.70 0.07 18.56
CA LYS A 109 -1.43 -0.92 19.59
C LYS A 109 -2.73 -1.58 20.03
N LYS A 110 -2.81 -2.91 19.98
CA LYS A 110 -3.95 -3.65 20.54
C LYS A 110 -3.88 -3.58 22.07
N SER A 111 -4.90 -3.00 22.71
CA SER A 111 -5.08 -3.12 24.16
C SER A 111 -5.24 -4.60 24.55
N PRO A 112 -4.67 -5.05 25.68
CA PRO A 112 -4.79 -6.43 26.11
C PRO A 112 -6.28 -6.78 26.32
N LYS A 113 -6.74 -7.85 25.67
CA LYS A 113 -8.09 -8.40 25.86
C LYS A 113 -8.26 -8.73 27.34
N LYS A 114 -9.10 -7.98 28.05
CA LYS A 114 -9.53 -8.33 29.43
C LYS A 114 -10.19 -9.71 29.35
N LYS A 115 -9.54 -10.75 29.89
CA LYS A 115 -10.10 -12.10 29.97
C LYS A 115 -11.47 -11.99 30.66
N LYS A 116 -12.56 -12.28 29.94
CA LYS A 116 -13.88 -12.43 30.55
C LYS A 116 -13.81 -13.68 31.42
N ASN A 117 -13.76 -13.51 32.74
CA ASN A 117 -13.96 -14.61 33.68
C ASN A 117 -15.42 -15.02 33.60
N THR A 118 -15.72 -16.03 32.79
CA THR A 118 -17.01 -16.73 32.81
C THR A 118 -17.06 -17.56 34.09
N LYS A 119 -17.49 -16.97 35.20
CA LYS A 119 -18.01 -17.76 36.33
C LYS A 119 -19.34 -18.33 35.89
N ALA A 120 -19.35 -19.63 35.63
CA ALA A 120 -20.53 -20.42 35.38
C ALA A 120 -21.54 -20.22 36.53
N GLN A 121 -22.72 -19.71 36.20
CA GLN A 121 -23.92 -19.99 36.98
C GLN A 121 -24.32 -21.44 36.67
N SER A 122 -23.92 -22.38 37.51
CA SER A 122 -24.52 -23.71 37.53
C SER A 122 -25.92 -23.56 38.14
N LYS A 123 -26.93 -23.48 37.27
CA LYS A 123 -28.29 -23.88 37.62
C LYS A 123 -28.32 -25.40 37.73
N THR A 124 -28.69 -25.88 38.90
CA THR A 124 -29.17 -27.24 39.26
C THR A 124 -29.48 -27.11 40.75
N LYS A 125 -30.66 -27.38 41.28
CA LYS A 125 -31.87 -28.09 40.85
C LYS A 125 -32.98 -27.58 41.76
#